data_AF-A0A9E0XV86-F1
#
_entry.id   AF-A0A9E0XV86-F1
#
_cell.length_a   1.000
_cell.length_b   1.000
_cell.length_c   1.000
_cell.angle_alpha   90.00
_cell.angle_beta   90.00
_cell.angle_gamma   90.00
#
_symmetry.space_group_name_H-M   'P 1'
#
loop_
_entity.id
_entity.type
_entity.pdbx_description
1 polymer ?
#
loop_
_entity_poly.entity_id
_entity_poly.type
_entity_poly.pdbx_seq_one_letter_code
_entity_poly.pdbx_strand_id
1 'polypeptide(L)'
;MSLQGLAGVRAVRASSMFGFAFLTVVFEDAVDVYFARTRVLERLNSLGGLLPQGVVARLGPDATGLGWVFQYYLQDDSGAHDLGSLRTLQDAFVRYQLAAVPGVAEVASIGGFVRQYQVEVSALKLKQYGVTLGEVMDAVGAANLNVGGKT
;
A
#
# COMPACT_ATOMS: atom_id res chain seq x y z
N MET A 1 17.44 13.89 5.14
CA MET A 1 17.75 14.96 6.12
C MET A 1 16.66 16.04 6.26
N SER A 2 15.50 15.94 5.61
CA SER A 2 14.49 17.00 5.59
C SER A 2 13.58 17.07 6.83
N LEU A 3 13.55 16.04 7.68
CA LEU A 3 12.56 15.89 8.77
C LEU A 3 13.10 16.13 10.18
N GLN A 4 14.41 16.26 10.35
CA GLN A 4 15.05 16.53 11.66
C GLN A 4 14.84 17.96 12.17
N GLY A 5 14.40 18.89 11.32
CA GLY A 5 14.18 20.30 11.67
C GLY A 5 12.72 20.68 11.97
N LEU A 6 11.82 19.70 12.09
CA LEU A 6 10.43 19.97 12.47
C LEU A 6 10.35 20.31 13.96
N ALA A 7 9.58 21.35 14.32
CA ALA A 7 9.38 21.75 15.70
C ALA A 7 8.79 20.59 16.53
N GLY A 8 9.40 20.31 17.67
CA GLY A 8 8.96 19.25 18.58
C GLY A 8 9.38 17.83 18.17
N VAL A 9 10.23 17.65 17.16
CA VAL A 9 10.81 16.33 16.85
C VAL A 9 11.96 16.01 17.79
N ARG A 10 11.82 14.88 18.50
CA ARG A 10 12.83 14.32 19.37
C ARG A 10 13.83 13.45 18.61
N ALA A 11 13.34 12.62 17.71
CA ALA A 11 14.18 11.70 16.94
C ALA A 11 13.55 11.34 15.59
N VAL A 12 14.40 11.06 14.61
CA VAL A 12 13.99 10.47 13.33
C VAL A 12 14.75 9.17 13.14
N ARG A 13 14.03 8.08 12.91
CA ARG A 13 14.59 6.76 12.61
C ARG A 13 14.21 6.39 11.18
N ALA A 14 15.17 5.90 10.42
CA ALA A 14 14.97 5.41 9.07
C ALA A 14 15.38 3.93 9.01
N SER A 15 14.56 3.12 8.36
CA SER A 15 14.88 1.73 8.05
C SER A 15 14.55 1.48 6.58
N SER A 16 15.52 0.94 5.84
CA SER A 16 15.39 0.66 4.42
C SER A 16 15.45 -0.83 4.20
N MET A 17 14.52 -1.35 3.41
CA MET A 17 14.42 -2.76 3.06
C MET A 17 14.18 -2.90 1.55
N PHE A 18 14.25 -4.14 1.06
CA PHE A 18 13.95 -4.41 -0.34
C PHE A 18 12.50 -4.02 -0.65
N GLY A 19 12.31 -3.04 -1.54
CA GLY A 19 11.01 -2.59 -2.01
C GLY A 19 10.30 -1.53 -1.16
N PHE A 20 10.80 -1.18 0.04
CA PHE A 20 10.19 -0.14 0.87
C PHE A 20 11.18 0.47 1.88
N ALA A 21 10.89 1.71 2.29
CA ALA A 21 11.59 2.40 3.36
C ALA A 21 10.59 2.92 4.38
N PHE A 22 10.86 2.67 5.66
CA PHE A 22 10.10 3.18 6.79
C PHE A 22 10.83 4.35 7.43
N LEU A 23 10.10 5.42 7.67
CA LEU A 23 10.58 6.56 8.43
C LEU A 23 9.69 6.80 9.65
N THR A 24 10.26 6.69 10.84
CA THR A 24 9.58 6.94 12.10
C THR A 24 10.04 8.28 12.64
N VAL A 25 9.10 9.22 12.78
CA VAL A 25 9.33 10.53 13.40
C VAL A 25 8.76 10.49 14.81
N VAL A 26 9.64 10.61 15.81
CA VAL A 26 9.28 10.62 17.23
C VAL A 26 9.26 12.08 17.68
N PHE A 27 8.12 12.51 18.18
CA PHE A 27 7.94 13.85 18.75
C PHE A 27 8.17 13.84 20.27
N GLU A 28 8.35 15.01 20.85
CA GLU A 28 8.34 15.20 22.30
C GLU A 28 6.94 14.88 22.87
N ASP A 29 6.88 14.34 24.09
CA ASP A 29 5.66 13.79 24.70
C ASP A 29 4.51 14.81 24.81
N ALA A 30 4.82 16.10 24.90
CA ALA A 30 3.85 17.18 25.03
C ALA A 30 3.26 17.67 23.69
N VAL A 31 3.71 17.12 22.55
CA VAL A 31 3.26 17.57 21.22
C VAL A 31 1.93 16.91 20.89
N ASP A 32 0.95 17.74 20.49
CA ASP A 32 -0.33 17.25 19.99
C ASP A 32 -0.16 16.37 18.74
N VAL A 33 -0.86 15.24 18.72
CA VAL A 33 -0.72 14.22 17.66
C VAL A 33 -1.15 14.78 16.30
N TYR A 34 -2.24 15.54 16.24
CA TYR A 34 -2.72 16.10 14.98
C TYR A 34 -1.80 17.21 14.47
N PHE A 35 -1.25 18.03 15.36
CA PHE A 35 -0.20 18.99 15.01
C PHE A 35 1.02 18.29 14.41
N ALA A 36 1.52 17.23 15.07
CA ALA A 36 2.64 16.44 14.57
C ALA A 36 2.35 15.85 13.17
N ARG A 37 1.15 15.28 12.96
CA ARG A 37 0.74 14.72 11.66
C ARG A 37 0.69 15.79 10.57
N THR A 38 0.12 16.96 10.85
CA THR A 38 0.08 18.08 9.88
C THR A 38 1.48 18.50 9.47
N ARG A 39 2.42 18.62 10.43
CA ARG A 39 3.82 18.96 10.14
C ARG A 39 4.52 17.93 9.25
N VAL A 40 4.26 16.65 9.47
CA VAL A 40 4.79 15.59 8.60
C VAL A 40 4.17 15.67 7.20
N LEU A 41 2.85 15.89 7.09
CA LEU A 41 2.17 16.03 5.79
C LEU A 41 2.68 17.21 4.97
N GLU A 42 2.86 18.38 5.61
CA GLU A 42 3.46 19.56 4.98
C GLU A 42 4.81 19.20 4.37
N ARG A 43 5.63 18.43 5.11
CA ARG A 43 6.94 18.02 4.62
C ARG A 43 6.85 16.99 3.51
N LEU A 44 5.97 16.00 3.62
CA LEU A 44 5.76 14.99 2.56
C LEU A 44 5.33 15.65 1.24
N ASN A 45 4.45 16.65 1.29
CA ASN A 45 4.03 17.40 0.11
C ASN A 45 5.19 18.15 -0.56
N SER A 46 6.17 18.63 0.23
CA SER A 46 7.39 19.26 -0.32
C SER A 46 8.38 18.28 -0.97
N LEU A 47 8.20 16.97 -0.80
CA LEU A 47 9.11 15.93 -1.33
C LEU A 47 8.76 15.46 -2.74
N GLY A 48 7.62 15.87 -3.30
CA GLY A 48 7.08 15.30 -4.55
C GLY A 48 8.05 15.30 -5.75
N GLY A 49 8.96 16.27 -5.84
CA GLY A 49 9.97 16.33 -6.91
C GLY A 49 11.31 15.63 -6.61
N LEU A 50 11.50 15.14 -5.39
CA LEU A 50 12.76 14.51 -4.95
C LEU A 50 12.69 12.99 -4.91
N LEU A 51 11.49 12.41 -5.07
CA LEU A 51 11.29 10.97 -5.06
C LEU A 51 11.48 10.39 -6.47
N PRO A 52 12.06 9.19 -6.60
CA PRO A 52 12.14 8.48 -7.87
C PRO A 52 10.76 8.28 -8.50
N GLN A 53 10.72 8.16 -9.83
CA GLN A 53 9.47 7.93 -10.55
C GLN A 53 8.75 6.67 -10.03
N GLY A 54 7.45 6.81 -9.75
CA GLY A 54 6.62 5.72 -9.21
C GLY A 54 6.68 5.54 -7.69
N VAL A 55 7.57 6.24 -6.98
CA VAL A 55 7.62 6.19 -5.50
C VAL A 55 6.67 7.23 -4.91
N VAL A 56 5.73 6.77 -4.07
CA VAL A 56 4.80 7.63 -3.36
C VAL A 56 5.02 7.48 -1.86
N ALA A 57 5.44 8.56 -1.20
CA ALA A 57 5.50 8.60 0.25
C ALA A 57 4.08 8.74 0.83
N ARG A 58 3.74 7.91 1.81
CA ARG A 58 2.43 7.92 2.48
C ARG A 58 2.61 8.08 3.97
N LEU A 59 1.73 8.86 4.61
CA LEU A 59 1.66 8.94 6.06
C LEU A 59 0.99 7.67 6.60
N GLY A 60 1.51 7.15 7.72
CA GLY A 60 0.94 6.01 8.41
C GLY A 60 -0.45 6.28 9.03
N PRO A 61 -1.13 5.22 9.48
CA PRO A 61 -2.42 5.30 10.18
C PRO A 61 -2.32 6.14 11.46
N ASP A 62 -3.46 6.51 12.03
CA ASP A 62 -3.52 7.16 13.35
C ASP A 62 -3.55 6.14 14.49
N ALA A 63 -2.55 5.26 14.48
CA ALA A 63 -2.38 4.18 15.44
C ALA A 63 -0.90 3.92 15.71
N THR A 64 -0.60 3.34 16.88
CA THR A 64 0.74 2.83 17.24
C THR A 64 0.74 1.30 17.27
N GLY A 65 1.91 0.69 17.50
CA GLY A 65 2.03 -0.77 17.66
C GLY A 65 1.23 -1.34 18.85
N LEU A 66 0.80 -0.51 19.80
CA LEU A 66 -0.10 -0.90 20.89
C LEU A 66 -1.59 -0.94 20.46
N GLY A 67 -1.91 -0.52 19.24
CA GLY A 67 -3.27 -0.44 18.71
C GLY A 67 -3.87 -1.77 18.21
N TRP A 68 -3.20 -2.90 18.44
CA TRP A 68 -3.69 -4.22 18.03
C TRP A 68 -4.72 -4.73 19.04
N VAL A 69 -5.97 -4.26 18.91
CA VAL A 69 -7.04 -4.53 19.88
C VAL A 69 -7.73 -5.87 19.65
N PHE A 70 -7.93 -6.27 18.39
CA PHE A 70 -8.66 -7.49 18.04
C PHE A 70 -8.03 -8.18 16.83
N GLN A 71 -7.94 -9.51 16.89
CA GLN A 71 -7.42 -10.36 15.82
C GLN A 71 -8.41 -11.48 15.54
N TYR A 72 -8.61 -11.78 14.26
CA TYR A 72 -9.44 -12.89 13.80
C TYR A 72 -8.80 -13.53 12.56
N TYR A 73 -9.35 -14.68 12.16
CA TYR A 73 -9.01 -15.35 10.93
C TYR A 73 -10.29 -15.68 10.16
N LEU A 74 -10.18 -15.80 8.84
CA LEU A 74 -11.25 -16.29 7.98
C LEU A 74 -10.97 -17.75 7.64
N GLN A 75 -11.95 -18.62 7.86
CA GLN A 75 -11.87 -20.06 7.58
C GLN A 75 -13.13 -20.49 6.84
N ASP A 76 -12.96 -21.36 5.85
CA ASP A 76 -14.04 -22.05 5.16
C ASP A 76 -13.81 -23.56 5.24
N ASP A 77 -14.63 -24.24 6.05
CA ASP A 77 -14.55 -25.69 6.26
C ASP A 77 -15.14 -26.50 5.09
N SER A 78 -15.90 -25.85 4.20
CA SER A 78 -16.48 -26.52 3.03
C SER A 78 -15.46 -26.73 1.89
N GLY A 79 -14.37 -25.97 1.90
CA GLY A 79 -13.37 -25.95 0.83
C GLY A 79 -13.83 -25.23 -0.45
N ALA A 80 -14.96 -24.52 -0.42
CA ALA A 80 -15.47 -23.75 -1.55
C ALA A 80 -14.63 -22.49 -1.85
N HIS A 81 -13.94 -21.97 -0.84
CA HIS A 81 -13.13 -20.77 -0.92
C HIS A 81 -11.66 -21.06 -0.63
N ASP A 82 -10.80 -20.66 -1.57
CA ASP A 82 -9.36 -20.67 -1.37
C ASP A 82 -8.89 -19.44 -0.58
N LEU A 83 -7.62 -19.45 -0.19
CA LEU A 83 -6.98 -18.34 0.53
C LEU A 83 -6.99 -17.02 -0.26
N GLY A 84 -7.07 -17.06 -1.59
CA GLY A 84 -7.20 -15.87 -2.44
C GLY A 84 -8.59 -15.24 -2.35
N SER A 85 -9.62 -16.08 -2.35
CA SER A 85 -11.01 -15.69 -2.19
C SER A 85 -11.26 -15.12 -0.79
N LEU A 86 -10.74 -15.78 0.25
CA LEU A 86 -10.83 -15.28 1.63
C LEU A 86 -10.08 -13.95 1.81
N ARG A 87 -8.90 -13.81 1.21
CA ARG A 87 -8.17 -12.54 1.20
C ARG A 87 -8.95 -11.43 0.48
N THR A 88 -9.61 -11.76 -0.62
CA THR A 88 -10.46 -10.81 -1.35
C THR A 88 -11.67 -10.40 -0.50
N LEU A 89 -12.34 -11.35 0.16
CA LEU A 89 -13.46 -11.07 1.08
C LEU A 89 -13.01 -10.12 2.21
N GLN A 90 -11.85 -10.38 2.79
CA GLN A 90 -11.26 -9.52 3.80
C GLN A 90 -11.06 -8.09 3.29
N ASP A 91 -10.35 -7.93 2.17
CA ASP A 91 -9.91 -6.62 1.68
C ASP A 91 -11.05 -5.80 1.05
N ALA A 92 -12.01 -6.47 0.42
CA ALA A 92 -13.10 -5.85 -0.34
C ALA A 92 -14.40 -5.69 0.45
N PHE A 93 -14.58 -6.42 1.55
CA PHE A 93 -15.81 -6.36 2.34
C PHE A 93 -15.54 -6.14 3.83
N VAL A 94 -14.94 -7.11 4.53
CA VAL A 94 -14.83 -7.11 5.99
C VAL A 94 -14.09 -5.87 6.50
N ARG A 95 -12.99 -5.51 5.83
CA ARG A 95 -12.18 -4.32 6.15
C ARG A 95 -13.01 -3.04 6.19
N TYR A 96 -13.91 -2.84 5.23
CA TYR A 96 -14.73 -1.63 5.16
C TYR A 96 -15.82 -1.60 6.24
N GLN A 97 -16.40 -2.76 6.58
CA GLN A 97 -17.39 -2.86 7.65
C GLN A 97 -16.78 -2.52 9.01
N LEU A 98 -15.58 -3.06 9.29
CA LEU A 98 -14.88 -2.79 10.55
C LEU A 98 -14.30 -1.37 10.62
N ALA A 99 -13.80 -0.83 9.51
CA ALA A 99 -13.30 0.55 9.45
C ALA A 99 -14.40 1.60 9.67
N ALA A 100 -15.68 1.25 9.48
CA ALA A 100 -16.81 2.15 9.75
C ALA A 100 -17.13 2.26 11.25
N VAL A 101 -16.57 1.40 12.11
CA VAL A 101 -16.83 1.42 13.55
C VAL A 101 -16.10 2.61 14.20
N PRO A 102 -16.79 3.45 15.00
CA PRO A 102 -16.16 4.57 15.68
C PRO A 102 -14.96 4.15 16.55
N GLY A 103 -13.84 4.87 16.40
CA GLY A 103 -12.59 4.59 17.13
C GLY A 103 -11.65 3.60 16.45
N VAL A 104 -12.05 2.98 15.33
CA VAL A 104 -11.16 2.14 14.54
C VAL A 104 -10.30 3.00 13.61
N ALA A 105 -9.00 3.04 13.88
CA ALA A 105 -8.04 3.80 13.07
C ALA A 105 -7.59 3.03 11.81
N GLU A 106 -7.50 1.71 11.89
CA GLU A 106 -7.09 0.84 10.77
C GLU A 106 -7.63 -0.59 10.96
N VAL A 107 -7.90 -1.25 9.83
CA VAL A 107 -8.14 -2.69 9.78
C VAL A 107 -7.14 -3.28 8.78
N ALA A 108 -6.09 -3.90 9.33
CA ALA A 108 -4.99 -4.46 8.56
C ALA A 108 -5.24 -5.93 8.20
N SER A 109 -4.84 -6.31 7.00
CA SER A 109 -4.99 -7.70 6.50
C SER A 109 -3.65 -8.43 6.53
N ILE A 110 -3.59 -9.53 7.27
CA ILE A 110 -2.38 -10.33 7.48
C ILE A 110 -2.55 -11.70 6.80
N GLY A 111 -1.55 -12.12 6.01
CA GLY A 111 -1.58 -13.39 5.29
C GLY A 111 -2.55 -13.43 4.10
N GLY A 112 -2.90 -14.64 3.65
CA GLY A 112 -3.69 -14.87 2.44
C GLY A 112 -2.96 -14.55 1.13
N PHE A 113 -3.57 -14.85 -0.01
CA PHE A 113 -3.01 -14.55 -1.33
C PHE A 113 -3.75 -13.40 -2.00
N VAL A 114 -3.04 -12.34 -2.35
CA VAL A 114 -3.63 -11.28 -3.19
C VAL A 114 -3.74 -11.83 -4.60
N ARG A 115 -4.93 -11.74 -5.20
CA ARG A 115 -5.16 -12.20 -6.58
C ARG A 115 -4.26 -11.42 -7.53
N GLN A 116 -3.43 -12.15 -8.27
CA GLN A 116 -2.51 -11.60 -9.26
C GLN A 116 -2.80 -12.25 -10.61
N TYR A 117 -2.81 -11.43 -11.66
CA TYR A 117 -2.88 -11.88 -13.03
C TYR A 117 -1.47 -11.93 -13.60
N GLN A 118 -0.92 -13.13 -13.76
CA GLN A 118 0.42 -13.32 -14.30
C GLN A 118 0.32 -13.66 -15.78
N VAL A 119 0.92 -12.81 -16.61
CA VAL A 119 1.03 -13.05 -18.05
C VAL A 119 2.33 -13.79 -18.31
N GLU A 120 2.25 -15.11 -18.43
CA GLU A 120 3.41 -15.95 -18.72
C GLU A 120 3.71 -15.96 -20.22
N VAL A 121 4.84 -15.36 -20.59
CA VAL A 121 5.24 -15.21 -21.99
C VAL A 121 6.23 -16.30 -22.38
N SER A 122 5.94 -17.03 -23.46
CA SER A 122 6.82 -18.06 -24.00
C SER A 122 7.84 -17.47 -24.99
N ALA A 123 9.13 -17.60 -24.67
CA ALA A 123 10.22 -17.15 -25.54
C ALA A 123 10.19 -17.80 -26.94
N LEU A 124 9.77 -19.07 -27.03
CA LEU A 124 9.66 -19.79 -28.30
C LEU A 124 8.56 -19.18 -29.18
N LYS A 125 7.40 -18.87 -28.58
CA LYS A 125 6.28 -18.25 -29.30
C LYS A 125 6.64 -16.83 -29.74
N LEU A 126 7.28 -16.03 -28.88
CA LEU A 126 7.79 -14.71 -29.24
C LEU A 126 8.65 -14.76 -30.51
N LYS A 127 9.63 -15.69 -30.54
CA LYS A 127 10.48 -15.88 -31.70
C LYS A 127 9.71 -16.36 -32.94
N GLN A 128 8.76 -17.28 -32.78
CA GLN A 128 7.95 -17.81 -33.88
C GLN A 128 7.08 -16.72 -34.54
N TYR A 129 6.52 -15.81 -33.73
CA TYR A 129 5.67 -14.74 -34.21
C TYR A 129 6.43 -13.44 -34.51
N GLY A 130 7.75 -13.41 -34.28
CA GLY A 130 8.57 -12.21 -34.49
C GLY A 130 8.23 -11.05 -33.55
N VAL A 131 7.67 -11.34 -32.38
CA VAL A 131 7.24 -10.34 -31.38
C VAL A 131 8.24 -10.27 -30.25
N THR A 132 8.54 -9.06 -29.78
CA THR A 132 9.42 -8.79 -28.65
C THR A 132 8.64 -8.79 -27.33
N LEU A 133 9.35 -8.98 -26.21
CA LEU A 133 8.74 -8.85 -24.89
C LEU A 133 8.20 -7.43 -24.64
N GLY A 134 8.88 -6.41 -25.16
CA GLY A 134 8.45 -5.01 -25.08
C GLY A 134 7.07 -4.79 -25.69
N GLU A 135 6.86 -5.29 -26.90
CA GLU A 135 5.57 -5.20 -27.59
C GLU A 135 4.43 -5.89 -26.82
N VAL A 136 4.72 -7.02 -26.16
CA VAL A 136 3.71 -7.67 -25.29
C VAL A 136 3.39 -6.80 -24.08
N MET A 137 4.39 -6.21 -23.42
CA MET A 137 4.16 -5.32 -22.27
C MET A 137 3.35 -4.08 -22.67
N ASP A 138 3.70 -3.45 -23.79
CA ASP A 138 3.01 -2.27 -24.31
C ASP A 138 1.56 -2.60 -24.69
N ALA A 139 1.34 -3.74 -25.36
CA ALA A 139 -0.01 -4.19 -25.72
C ALA A 139 -0.89 -4.46 -24.50
N VAL A 140 -0.35 -5.13 -23.47
CA VAL A 140 -1.09 -5.38 -22.22
C VAL A 140 -1.38 -4.07 -21.49
N GLY A 141 -0.42 -3.14 -21.45
CA GLY A 141 -0.60 -1.81 -20.85
C GLY A 141 -1.70 -0.99 -21.54
N ALA A 142 -1.71 -0.99 -22.87
CA ALA A 142 -2.71 -0.27 -23.67
C ALA A 142 -4.11 -0.89 -23.59
N ALA A 143 -4.20 -2.22 -23.46
CA ALA A 143 -5.48 -2.93 -23.40
C ALA A 143 -6.21 -2.82 -22.04
N ASN A 144 -5.53 -2.34 -21.00
CA ASN A 144 -6.10 -2.17 -19.66
C ASN A 144 -6.57 -0.72 -19.38
N LEU A 145 -6.75 0.08 -20.43
CA LEU A 145 -7.27 1.44 -20.35
C LEU A 145 -8.78 1.46 -20.59
N ASN A 146 -9.56 1.88 -19.58
CA ASN A 146 -10.95 2.26 -19.79
C ASN A 146 -10.99 3.63 -20.48
N VAL A 147 -11.03 3.65 -21.82
CA VAL A 147 -11.38 4.86 -22.58
C VAL A 147 -12.89 5.03 -22.56
N GLY A 148 -13.36 6.11 -21.92
CA GLY A 148 -14.76 6.49 -21.93
C GLY A 148 -15.23 6.73 -23.36
N GLY A 149 -16.16 5.91 -23.84
CA GLY A 149 -16.77 6.09 -25.15
C GLY A 149 -17.48 7.45 -25.20
N LYS A 150 -16.94 8.38 -25.98
CA LYS A 150 -17.68 9.58 -26.40
C LYS A 150 -18.61 9.17 -27.54
N THR A 151 -19.91 9.13 -27.27
CA THR A 151 -20.94 9.35 -28.31
C THR A 151 -21.17 10.83 -28.50
#